data_AF-B4QQ61-F1
#
_entry.id   AF-B4QQ61-F1
#
_cell.length_a   1.000
_cell.length_b   1.000
_cell.length_c   1.000
_cell.angle_alpha   90.00
_cell.angle_beta   90.00
_cell.angle_gamma   90.00
#
_symmetry.space_group_name_H-M   'P 1'
#
loop_
_entity.id
_entity.type
_entity.pdbx_description
1 polymer ?
#
loop_
_entity_poly.entity_id
_entity_poly.type
_entity_poly.pdbx_seq_one_letter_code
_entity_poly.pdbx_strand_id
1 'polypeptide(L)'
;MSSNKKVETRQESDTLGPMEVPMDRYYGAQTMRCLINFRIGGEEERMPPLIASNVLRSIKLLADGCISFNCNCVKGIKPNKEKLAKIVNESLMLVTALNPHIGYDKSAQIAKAAHKNGTTLKVEALNAGISEKDFNEWVRPEKMLGPS
;
A
#
# COMPACT_ATOMS: atom_id res chain seq x y z
N MET A 1 -46.10 31.16 28.55
CA MET A 1 -45.77 32.10 27.45
C MET A 1 -44.35 31.80 27.00
N SER A 2 -44.19 30.93 25.99
CA SER A 2 -42.86 30.54 25.50
C SER A 2 -42.36 31.59 24.51
N SER A 3 -41.22 32.20 24.82
CA SER A 3 -40.57 33.22 23.99
C SER A 3 -40.17 32.61 22.65
N ASN A 4 -40.74 33.12 21.56
CA ASN A 4 -40.40 32.76 20.19
C ASN A 4 -39.06 33.42 19.83
N LYS A 5 -37.93 32.83 20.25
CA LYS A 5 -36.60 33.28 19.80
C LYS A 5 -36.44 32.93 18.32
N LYS A 6 -36.41 33.94 17.45
CA LYS A 6 -35.91 33.79 16.07
C LYS A 6 -34.47 33.26 16.16
N VAL A 7 -34.25 32.05 15.67
CA VAL A 7 -32.90 31.48 15.54
C VAL A 7 -32.22 32.19 14.38
N GLU A 8 -31.12 32.89 14.65
CA GLU A 8 -30.32 33.56 13.63
C GLU A 8 -29.70 32.50 12.70
N THR A 9 -29.77 32.70 11.39
CA THR A 9 -29.28 31.73 10.39
C THR A 9 -28.17 32.35 9.54
N ARG A 10 -27.27 31.50 9.05
CA ARG A 10 -26.24 31.83 8.06
C ARG A 10 -26.52 31.07 6.77
N GLN A 11 -26.22 31.68 5.63
CA GLN A 11 -26.27 30.96 4.35
C GLN A 11 -24.96 30.22 4.10
N GLU A 12 -25.06 28.92 3.83
CA GLU A 12 -23.97 28.10 3.35
C GLU A 12 -24.37 27.41 2.04
N SER A 13 -23.39 27.01 1.22
CA SER A 13 -23.66 26.27 -0.02
C SER A 13 -22.98 24.91 0.00
N ASP A 14 -23.69 23.90 -0.47
CA ASP A 14 -23.13 22.59 -0.82
C ASP A 14 -23.30 22.32 -2.33
N THR A 15 -22.97 21.11 -2.78
CA THR A 15 -23.13 20.67 -4.17
C THR A 15 -24.57 20.65 -4.68
N LEU A 16 -25.57 20.77 -3.80
CA LEU A 16 -26.99 20.80 -4.10
C LEU A 16 -27.59 22.21 -3.96
N GLY A 17 -26.74 23.23 -3.80
CA GLY A 17 -27.13 24.64 -3.77
C GLY A 17 -27.11 25.28 -2.36
N PRO A 18 -27.61 26.52 -2.25
CA PRO A 18 -27.62 27.25 -0.99
C PRO A 18 -28.58 26.64 0.04
N MET A 19 -28.21 26.72 1.31
CA MET A 19 -28.92 26.20 2.47
C MET A 19 -28.81 27.18 3.65
N GLU A 20 -29.90 27.36 4.39
CA GLU A 20 -29.89 28.13 5.62
C GLU A 20 -29.51 27.23 6.80
N VAL A 21 -28.44 27.58 7.51
CA VAL A 21 -27.93 26.83 8.66
C VAL A 21 -28.02 27.69 9.92
N PRO A 22 -28.56 27.19 11.04
CA PRO A 22 -28.61 27.93 12.30
C PRO A 22 -27.22 28.37 12.79
N MET A 23 -27.07 29.63 13.20
CA MET A 23 -25.77 30.20 13.64
C MET A 23 -25.28 29.61 14.98
N ASP A 24 -26.19 29.05 15.78
CA ASP A 24 -25.92 28.39 17.06
C ASP A 24 -25.38 26.95 16.92
N ARG A 25 -25.23 26.44 15.69
CA ARG A 25 -24.82 25.05 15.41
C ARG A 25 -23.51 24.99 14.63
N TYR A 26 -22.64 24.04 15.03
CA TYR A 26 -21.30 23.81 14.46
C TYR A 26 -21.28 22.99 13.15
N TYR A 27 -22.41 22.42 12.73
CA TYR A 27 -22.50 21.66 11.49
C TYR A 27 -22.81 22.57 10.30
N GLY A 28 -22.54 22.13 9.07
CA GLY A 28 -22.72 22.93 7.84
C GLY A 28 -23.86 22.47 6.92
N ALA A 29 -23.90 23.02 5.70
CA ALA A 29 -24.98 22.82 4.70
C ALA A 29 -25.31 21.33 4.44
N GLN A 30 -24.29 20.47 4.31
CA GLN A 30 -24.51 19.03 4.06
C GLN A 30 -25.22 18.33 5.23
N THR A 31 -24.81 18.61 6.47
CA THR A 31 -25.45 18.04 7.66
C THR A 31 -26.86 18.58 7.82
N MET A 32 -27.09 19.87 7.56
CA MET A 32 -28.43 20.47 7.59
C MET A 32 -29.36 19.81 6.57
N ARG A 33 -28.86 19.53 5.36
CA ARG A 33 -29.63 18.83 4.32
C ARG A 33 -29.92 17.39 4.71
N CYS A 34 -28.98 16.71 5.36
CA CYS A 34 -29.22 15.40 5.94
C CYS A 34 -30.29 15.44 7.04
N LEU A 35 -30.31 16.44 7.93
CA LEU A 35 -31.35 16.59 8.96
C LEU A 35 -32.75 16.81 8.36
N ILE A 36 -32.85 17.56 7.26
CA ILE A 36 -34.13 17.78 6.54
C ILE A 36 -34.62 16.48 5.89
N ASN A 37 -33.72 15.75 5.21
CA ASN A 37 -34.07 14.57 4.41
C ASN A 37 -34.16 13.27 5.21
N PHE A 38 -33.35 13.15 6.26
CA PHE A 38 -33.26 11.99 7.14
C PHE A 38 -33.54 12.48 8.56
N ARG A 39 -34.72 12.16 9.09
CA ARG A 39 -35.07 12.40 10.50
C ARG A 39 -34.41 11.36 11.40
N ILE A 40 -33.09 11.25 11.31
CA ILE A 40 -32.24 10.45 12.19
C ILE A 40 -31.56 11.45 13.12
N GLY A 41 -31.77 11.33 14.42
CA GLY A 41 -31.16 12.24 15.39
C GLY A 41 -31.99 13.46 15.76
N GLY A 42 -32.87 13.32 16.77
CA GLY A 42 -33.45 14.47 17.48
C GLY A 42 -32.46 15.12 18.46
N GLU A 43 -32.86 16.18 19.17
CA GLU A 43 -32.02 16.82 20.21
C GLU A 43 -31.58 15.85 21.33
N GLU A 44 -32.29 14.73 21.47
CA GLU A 44 -32.01 13.68 22.44
C GLU A 44 -31.03 12.61 21.94
N GLU A 45 -30.77 12.50 20.63
CA GLU A 45 -29.81 11.52 20.10
C GLU A 45 -28.39 12.01 20.30
N ARG A 46 -27.85 11.67 21.47
CA ARG A 46 -26.43 11.74 21.75
C ARG A 46 -25.73 10.59 21.03
N MET A 47 -24.58 10.88 20.39
CA MET A 47 -23.67 9.84 19.90
C MET A 47 -23.54 8.75 20.97
N PRO A 48 -23.90 7.49 20.68
CA PRO A 48 -23.83 6.43 21.68
C PRO A 48 -22.43 6.38 22.29
N PRO A 49 -22.26 6.55 23.60
CA PRO A 49 -20.93 6.59 24.24
C PRO A 49 -20.08 5.35 23.93
N LEU A 50 -20.74 4.22 23.68
CA LEU A 50 -20.11 2.97 23.25
C LEU A 50 -19.43 3.10 21.88
N ILE A 51 -20.09 3.74 20.89
CA ILE A 51 -19.53 3.94 19.55
C ILE A 51 -18.32 4.87 19.63
N ALA A 52 -18.47 6.02 20.31
CA ALA A 52 -17.38 6.96 20.49
C ALA A 52 -16.18 6.32 21.22
N SER A 53 -16.44 5.57 22.29
CA SER A 53 -15.42 4.83 23.05
C SER A 53 -14.68 3.81 22.19
N ASN A 54 -15.39 3.03 21.37
CA ASN A 54 -14.76 2.03 20.50
C ASN A 54 -13.92 2.66 19.38
N VAL A 55 -14.39 3.76 18.79
CA VAL A 55 -13.65 4.48 17.76
C VAL A 55 -12.36 5.07 18.35
N LEU A 56 -12.47 5.81 19.46
CA LEU A 56 -11.30 6.42 20.11
C LEU A 56 -10.31 5.37 20.62
N ARG A 57 -10.81 4.26 21.19
CA ARG A 57 -9.97 3.14 21.61
C ARG A 57 -9.23 2.51 20.43
N SER A 58 -9.91 2.28 19.31
CA SER A 58 -9.29 1.71 18.11
C SER A 58 -8.20 2.62 17.56
N ILE A 59 -8.46 3.93 17.48
CA ILE A 59 -7.46 4.92 17.05
C ILE A 59 -6.23 4.86 17.95
N LYS A 60 -6.43 4.82 19.27
CA LYS A 60 -5.33 4.75 20.24
C LYS A 60 -4.53 3.45 20.10
N LEU A 61 -5.20 2.31 20.00
CA LEU A 61 -4.53 1.01 19.83
C LEU A 61 -3.70 0.95 18.55
N LEU A 62 -4.23 1.48 17.44
CA LEU A 62 -3.50 1.55 16.18
C LEU A 62 -2.30 2.49 16.29
N ALA A 63 -2.47 3.67 16.89
CA ALA A 63 -1.38 4.62 17.09
C ALA A 63 -0.26 4.03 17.95
N ASP A 64 -0.62 3.49 19.11
CA ASP A 64 0.33 2.87 20.05
C ASP A 64 1.01 1.65 19.42
N GLY A 65 0.24 0.83 18.67
CA GLY A 65 0.75 -0.31 17.91
C GLY A 65 1.75 0.09 16.84
N CYS A 66 1.46 1.12 16.04
CA CYS A 66 2.36 1.65 15.02
C CYS A 66 3.65 2.22 15.64
N ILE A 67 3.55 2.95 16.74
CA ILE A 67 4.72 3.51 17.45
C ILE A 67 5.59 2.38 17.99
N SER A 68 4.99 1.40 18.66
CA SER A 68 5.71 0.25 19.20
C SER A 68 6.37 -0.57 18.09
N PHE A 69 5.65 -0.87 17.01
CA PHE A 69 6.19 -1.61 15.87
C PHE A 69 7.35 -0.87 15.21
N ASN A 70 7.25 0.46 15.05
CA ASN A 70 8.33 1.26 14.50
C ASN A 70 9.60 1.22 15.39
N CYS A 71 9.43 1.44 16.69
CA CYS A 71 10.55 1.51 17.63
C CYS A 71 11.19 0.15 17.91
N ASN A 72 10.39 -0.91 18.04
CA ASN A 72 10.85 -2.22 18.50
C ASN A 72 11.11 -3.20 17.35
N CYS A 73 10.67 -2.91 16.13
CA CYS A 73 10.90 -3.78 14.96
C CYS A 73 11.53 -3.01 13.80
N VAL A 74 10.82 -2.03 13.22
CA VAL A 74 11.19 -1.42 11.93
C VAL A 74 12.56 -0.75 11.96
N LYS A 75 12.85 0.08 12.98
CA LYS A 75 14.15 0.78 13.10
C LYS A 75 15.35 -0.19 13.20
N GLY A 76 15.12 -1.42 13.65
CA GLY A 76 16.16 -2.42 13.85
C GLY A 76 16.41 -3.34 12.66
N ILE A 77 15.62 -3.23 11.57
CA ILE A 77 15.72 -4.13 10.43
C ILE A 77 17.09 -3.99 9.77
N LYS A 78 17.83 -5.11 9.71
CA LYS A 78 19.11 -5.22 9.00
C LYS A 78 19.03 -6.32 7.95
N PRO A 79 19.52 -6.09 6.71
CA PRO A 79 19.51 -7.11 5.68
C PRO A 79 20.56 -8.18 5.96
N ASN A 80 20.16 -9.45 5.86
CA ASN A 80 21.11 -10.56 5.78
C ASN A 80 21.68 -10.61 4.36
N LYS A 81 22.80 -9.91 4.15
CA LYS A 81 23.42 -9.74 2.84
C LYS A 81 23.87 -11.08 2.22
N GLU A 82 24.38 -12.00 3.02
CA GLU A 82 24.85 -13.31 2.56
C GLU A 82 23.70 -14.13 1.98
N LYS A 83 22.58 -14.21 2.72
CA LYS A 83 21.40 -14.95 2.27
C LYS A 83 20.75 -14.30 1.04
N LEU A 84 20.70 -12.97 1.00
CA LEU A 84 20.19 -12.24 -0.17
C LEU A 84 21.04 -12.51 -1.41
N ALA A 85 22.36 -12.41 -1.30
CA ALA A 85 23.27 -12.69 -2.41
C ALA A 85 23.13 -14.14 -2.91
N LYS A 86 22.99 -15.10 -1.99
CA LYS A 86 22.73 -16.50 -2.35
C LYS A 86 21.43 -16.66 -3.15
N ILE A 87 20.31 -16.14 -2.64
CA ILE A 87 18.99 -16.24 -3.30
C ILE A 87 19.00 -15.59 -4.68
N VAL A 88 19.63 -14.42 -4.81
CA VAL A 88 19.73 -13.72 -6.10
C VAL A 88 20.52 -14.56 -7.10
N ASN A 89 21.69 -15.08 -6.72
CA ASN A 89 22.56 -15.85 -7.62
C ASN A 89 22.00 -17.24 -7.98
N GLU A 90 21.17 -17.82 -7.12
CA GLU A 90 20.50 -19.11 -7.36
C GLU A 90 19.15 -18.94 -8.11
N SER A 91 18.67 -17.71 -8.29
CA SER A 91 17.39 -17.44 -8.91
C SER A 91 17.41 -17.70 -10.42
N LEU A 92 16.50 -18.56 -10.88
CA LEU A 92 16.29 -18.82 -12.30
C LEU A 92 15.68 -17.63 -13.05
N MET A 93 15.13 -16.64 -12.34
CA MET A 93 14.49 -15.47 -12.95
C MET A 93 15.49 -14.51 -13.63
N LEU A 94 16.77 -14.62 -13.28
CA LEU A 94 17.85 -13.87 -13.93
C LEU A 94 18.02 -14.24 -15.41
N VAL A 95 17.40 -15.33 -15.86
CA VAL A 95 17.37 -15.78 -17.26
C VAL A 95 16.81 -14.72 -18.21
N THR A 96 15.95 -13.83 -17.74
CA THR A 96 15.38 -12.76 -18.57
C THR A 96 16.43 -11.79 -19.09
N ALA A 97 17.56 -11.64 -18.40
CA ALA A 97 18.71 -10.88 -18.87
C ALA A 97 19.35 -11.48 -20.12
N LEU A 98 19.17 -12.78 -20.37
CA LEU A 98 19.70 -13.47 -21.54
C LEU A 98 18.81 -13.25 -22.78
N ASN A 99 17.53 -12.91 -22.62
CA ASN A 99 16.57 -12.79 -23.73
C ASN A 99 17.06 -11.88 -24.89
N PRO A 100 17.65 -10.69 -24.64
CA PRO A 100 18.14 -9.82 -25.73
C PRO A 100 19.33 -10.40 -26.50
N HIS A 101 20.10 -11.31 -25.88
CA HIS A 101 21.34 -11.83 -26.43
C HIS A 101 21.16 -13.19 -27.13
N ILE A 102 20.35 -14.08 -26.56
CA ILE A 102 20.19 -15.45 -27.06
C ILE A 102 18.76 -15.77 -27.53
N GLY A 103 17.81 -14.84 -27.35
CA GLY A 103 16.40 -15.02 -27.66
C GLY A 103 15.62 -15.73 -26.54
N TYR A 104 14.29 -15.62 -26.61
CA TYR A 104 13.38 -16.14 -25.60
C TYR A 104 13.43 -17.67 -25.48
N ASP A 105 13.37 -18.40 -26.60
CA ASP A 105 13.26 -19.86 -26.59
C ASP A 105 14.49 -20.53 -25.97
N LYS A 106 15.70 -20.06 -26.31
CA LYS A 106 16.96 -20.55 -25.72
C LYS A 106 17.04 -20.24 -24.22
N SER A 107 16.67 -19.03 -23.82
CA SER A 107 16.65 -18.62 -22.42
C SER A 107 15.67 -19.49 -21.62
N ALA A 108 14.46 -19.72 -22.15
CA ALA A 108 13.46 -20.58 -21.52
C ALA A 108 13.94 -22.05 -21.40
N GLN A 109 14.65 -22.58 -22.40
CA GLN A 109 15.25 -23.92 -22.33
C GLN A 109 16.30 -24.03 -21.22
N ILE A 110 17.19 -23.05 -21.09
CA ILE A 110 18.22 -23.01 -20.04
C ILE A 110 17.57 -22.95 -18.65
N ALA A 111 16.54 -22.11 -18.46
CA ALA A 111 15.82 -22.04 -17.19
C ALA A 111 15.11 -23.35 -16.83
N LYS A 112 14.45 -24.00 -17.81
CA LYS A 112 13.79 -25.29 -17.61
C LYS A 112 14.80 -26.40 -17.29
N ALA A 113 15.95 -26.41 -17.96
CA ALA A 113 17.02 -27.36 -17.68
C ALA A 113 17.57 -27.18 -16.26
N ALA A 114 17.85 -25.95 -15.85
CA ALA A 114 18.36 -25.64 -14.51
C ALA A 114 17.36 -26.04 -13.42
N HIS A 115 16.07 -25.81 -13.63
CA HIS A 115 15.02 -26.26 -12.71
C HIS A 115 14.94 -27.79 -12.63
N LYS A 116 14.97 -28.48 -13.77
CA LYS A 116 14.88 -29.95 -13.84
C LYS A 116 16.09 -30.64 -13.20
N ASN A 117 17.28 -30.08 -13.39
CA ASN A 117 18.53 -30.66 -12.92
C ASN A 117 18.92 -30.21 -11.50
N GLY A 118 18.22 -29.21 -10.94
CA GLY A 118 18.56 -28.63 -9.64
C GLY A 118 19.90 -27.88 -9.66
N THR A 119 20.33 -27.39 -10.82
CA THR A 119 21.60 -26.70 -11.06
C THR A 119 21.40 -25.19 -11.13
N THR A 120 22.50 -24.43 -11.10
CA THR A 120 22.43 -22.96 -11.25
C THR A 120 22.29 -22.55 -12.71
N LEU A 121 21.72 -21.36 -12.94
CA LEU A 121 21.60 -20.79 -14.28
C LEU A 121 22.96 -20.69 -15.00
N LYS A 122 24.03 -20.38 -14.25
CA LYS A 122 25.40 -20.27 -14.79
C LYS A 122 25.90 -21.60 -15.36
N VAL A 123 25.64 -22.71 -14.66
CA VAL A 123 26.06 -24.05 -15.11
C VAL A 123 25.37 -24.43 -16.41
N GLU A 124 24.06 -24.25 -16.49
CA GLU A 124 23.32 -24.61 -17.71
C GLU A 124 23.58 -23.63 -18.87
N ALA A 125 23.87 -22.36 -18.59
CA ALA A 125 24.29 -21.40 -19.60
C ALA A 125 25.64 -21.82 -20.24
N LEU A 126 26.60 -22.26 -19.43
CA LEU A 126 27.89 -22.79 -19.91
C LEU A 126 27.68 -24.07 -20.74
N ASN A 127 26.83 -24.99 -20.29
CA ASN A 127 26.47 -26.20 -21.04
C ASN A 127 25.80 -25.88 -22.38
N ALA A 128 25.02 -24.79 -22.44
CA ALA A 128 24.37 -24.30 -23.65
C ALA A 128 25.33 -23.54 -24.60
N GLY A 129 26.61 -23.41 -24.25
CA GLY A 129 27.65 -22.81 -25.09
C GLY A 129 27.88 -21.31 -24.87
N ILE A 130 27.35 -20.72 -23.80
CA ILE A 130 27.62 -19.32 -23.42
C ILE A 130 28.94 -19.28 -22.65
N SER A 131 29.85 -18.38 -23.00
CA SER A 131 31.12 -18.28 -22.27
C SER A 131 30.92 -17.69 -20.86
N GLU A 132 31.80 -18.02 -19.93
CA GLU A 132 31.72 -17.48 -18.57
C GLU A 132 31.83 -15.95 -18.53
N LYS A 133 32.63 -15.38 -19.44
CA LYS A 133 32.78 -13.92 -19.57
C LYS A 133 31.46 -13.28 -20.00
N ASP A 134 30.84 -13.81 -21.05
CA ASP A 134 29.59 -13.28 -21.59
C ASP A 134 28.45 -13.39 -20.55
N PHE A 135 28.38 -14.52 -19.83
CA PHE A 135 27.38 -14.71 -18.78
C PHE A 135 27.51 -13.65 -17.67
N ASN A 136 28.73 -13.42 -17.17
CA ASN A 136 28.97 -12.43 -16.12
C ASN A 136 28.74 -10.99 -16.60
N GLU A 137 28.90 -10.72 -17.90
CA GLU A 137 28.64 -9.40 -18.48
C GLU A 137 27.14 -9.14 -18.66
N TRP A 138 26.39 -10.13 -19.13
CA TRP A 138 24.96 -10.01 -19.43
C TRP A 138 24.09 -10.14 -18.17
N VAL A 139 24.40 -11.09 -17.28
CA VAL A 139 23.59 -11.37 -16.10
C VAL A 139 24.10 -10.56 -14.90
N ARG A 140 23.61 -9.32 -14.80
CA ARG A 140 23.99 -8.37 -13.74
C ARG A 140 22.78 -7.90 -12.93
N PRO A 141 22.46 -8.54 -11.79
CA PRO A 141 21.28 -8.22 -10.99
C PRO A 141 21.18 -6.74 -10.60
N GLU A 142 22.30 -6.09 -10.35
CA GLU A 142 22.36 -4.66 -10.01
C GLU A 142 21.88 -3.72 -11.12
N LYS A 143 21.87 -4.19 -12.38
CA LYS A 143 21.33 -3.45 -13.54
C LYS A 143 19.88 -3.80 -13.86
N MET A 144 19.25 -4.71 -13.11
CA MET A 144 17.89 -5.21 -13.36
C MET A 144 16.84 -4.60 -12.41
N LEU A 145 17.10 -3.42 -11.86
CA LEU A 145 16.27 -2.77 -10.83
C LEU A 145 15.19 -1.83 -11.40
N GLY A 146 15.19 -1.59 -12.71
CA GLY A 146 14.26 -0.69 -13.39
C GLY A 146 14.55 -0.60 -14.88
N PRO A 147 13.71 0.09 -15.66
CA PRO A 147 13.99 0.36 -17.07
C PRO A 147 15.29 1.16 -17.20
N SER A 148 16.06 0.85 -18.26
CA SER A 148 17.27 1.59 -18.66
C SER A 148 16.93 2.90 -19.34
#